data_AF-A0A660RS07-F1
#
_entry.id   AF-A0A660RS07-F1
#
_cell.length_a   1.000
_cell.length_b   1.000
_cell.length_c   1.000
_cell.angle_alpha   90.00
_cell.angle_beta   90.00
_cell.angle_gamma   90.00
#
_symmetry.space_group_name_H-M   'P 1'
#
loop_
_entity.id
_entity.type
_entity.pdbx_description
1 polymer ?
#
loop_
_entity_poly.entity_id
_entity_poly.type
_entity_poly.pdbx_seq_one_letter_code
_entity_poly.pdbx_strand_id
1 'polypeptide(L)'
;MPLKKGTIYKYKTGKYVREKLGSKRGCIAYRVIPVPNKPGRKVLICITRKKGPRGGRTKAISLLRSLKTAKGKRLAKRAKIKTVKRKRR
;
A
#
# COMPACT_ATOMS: atom_id res chain seq x y z
N MET A 1 -16.29 9.95 0.49
CA MET A 1 -15.95 9.07 1.64
C MET A 1 -14.47 9.18 1.99
N PRO A 2 -14.11 9.77 3.14
CA PRO A 2 -12.72 9.77 3.60
C PRO A 2 -12.28 8.33 3.89
N LEU A 3 -11.11 7.95 3.39
CA LEU A 3 -10.54 6.62 3.64
C LEU A 3 -10.23 6.52 5.14
N LYS A 4 -10.92 5.64 5.90
CA LYS A 4 -10.60 5.33 7.29
C LYS A 4 -9.08 5.14 7.44
N LYS A 5 -8.43 6.05 8.19
CA LYS A 5 -7.00 5.98 8.51
C LYS A 5 -6.67 4.55 8.96
N GLY A 6 -5.66 3.94 8.33
CA GLY A 6 -4.93 2.84 8.98
C GLY A 6 -5.40 1.40 8.73
N THR A 7 -6.08 1.05 7.62
CA THR A 7 -6.21 -0.38 7.32
C THR A 7 -4.88 -0.95 6.82
N ILE A 8 -4.28 -1.81 7.65
CA ILE A 8 -3.04 -2.53 7.37
C ILE A 8 -3.38 -3.92 6.85
N TYR A 9 -2.78 -4.33 5.74
CA TYR A 9 -2.97 -5.64 5.14
C TYR A 9 -1.63 -6.36 5.00
N LYS A 10 -1.61 -7.69 5.06
CA LYS A 10 -0.45 -8.46 4.58
C LYS A 10 -0.30 -8.27 3.07
N TYR A 11 0.93 -8.01 2.60
CA TYR A 11 1.22 -7.93 1.18
C TYR A 11 1.36 -9.34 0.58
N LYS A 12 0.98 -9.53 -0.69
CA LYS A 12 0.88 -10.87 -1.31
C LYS A 12 2.18 -11.69 -1.22
N THR A 13 3.33 -11.03 -1.27
CA THR A 13 4.63 -11.71 -1.20
C THR A 13 5.03 -12.17 0.21
N GLY A 14 4.23 -11.88 1.24
CA GLY A 14 4.55 -12.17 2.64
C GLY A 14 5.69 -11.32 3.24
N LYS A 15 6.53 -10.68 2.43
CA LYS A 15 7.71 -9.92 2.86
C LYS A 15 7.38 -8.53 3.44
N TYR A 16 6.19 -8.01 3.17
CA TYR A 16 5.80 -6.64 3.55
C TYR A 16 4.37 -6.58 4.11
N VAL A 17 4.09 -5.54 4.90
CA VAL A 17 2.73 -5.11 5.24
C VAL A 17 2.39 -3.82 4.53
N ARG A 18 1.15 -3.72 4.06
CA ARG A 18 0.61 -2.63 3.28
C ARG A 18 -0.28 -1.75 4.14
N GLU A 19 0.17 -0.54 4.41
CA GLU A 19 -0.62 0.51 5.05
C GLU A 19 -1.31 1.35 3.96
N LYS A 20 -2.64 1.33 3.92
CA LYS A 20 -3.41 2.02 2.88
C LYS A 20 -3.37 3.54 3.11
N LEU A 21 -2.87 4.27 2.11
CA LEU A 21 -2.81 5.73 2.08
C LEU A 21 -3.84 6.35 1.13
N GLY A 22 -4.23 5.61 0.09
CA GLY A 22 -5.05 6.15 -0.99
C GLY A 22 -5.98 5.12 -1.64
N SER A 23 -6.89 5.64 -2.47
CA SER A 23 -7.77 4.84 -3.32
C SER A 23 -7.06 4.35 -4.58
N LYS A 24 -7.46 3.18 -5.08
CA LYS A 24 -7.00 2.60 -6.35
C LYS A 24 -7.75 3.11 -7.59
N ARG A 25 -8.80 3.92 -7.40
CA ARG A 25 -9.64 4.42 -8.51
C ARG A 25 -8.80 5.29 -9.45
N GLY A 26 -8.91 5.04 -10.76
CA GLY A 26 -8.20 5.78 -11.80
C GLY A 26 -6.74 5.39 -12.00
N CYS A 27 -6.30 4.26 -11.44
CA CYS A 27 -4.97 3.71 -11.69
C CYS A 27 -4.92 2.91 -12.97
N ILE A 28 -3.99 3.25 -13.86
CA ILE A 28 -3.69 2.50 -15.08
C ILE A 28 -2.61 1.45 -14.81
N ALA A 29 -1.59 1.85 -14.05
CA ALA A 29 -0.47 0.98 -13.71
C ALA A 29 -0.03 1.21 -12.27
N TYR A 30 0.83 0.32 -11.78
CA TYR A 30 1.39 0.40 -10.44
C TYR A 30 2.90 0.27 -10.49
N ARG A 31 3.61 1.05 -9.66
CA ARG A 31 5.05 0.94 -9.46
C ARG A 31 5.36 0.91 -7.97
N VAL A 32 6.34 0.10 -7.58
CA VAL A 32 6.87 0.10 -6.21
C VAL A 32 8.19 0.85 -6.22
N ILE A 33 8.28 1.92 -5.43
CA ILE A 33 9.47 2.74 -5.32
C ILE A 33 10.04 2.64 -3.90
N PRO A 34 11.34 2.36 -3.70
CA PRO A 34 11.95 2.44 -2.38
C PRO A 34 11.89 3.88 -1.85
N VAL A 35 11.71 4.05 -0.53
CA VAL A 35 11.77 5.39 0.07
C VAL A 35 13.24 5.73 0.31
N PRO A 36 13.75 6.87 -0.21
CA PRO A 36 15.10 7.32 0.05
C PRO A 36 15.39 7.37 1.55
N ASN A 37 16.59 6.94 1.96
CA ASN A 37 17.08 6.96 3.33
C ASN A 37 16.22 6.21 4.36
N LYS A 38 15.31 5.32 3.91
CA LYS A 38 14.43 4.53 4.81
C LYS A 38 14.45 3.05 4.42
N PRO A 39 15.46 2.28 4.88
CA PRO A 39 15.57 0.86 4.56
C PRO A 39 14.33 0.09 5.01
N GLY A 40 13.90 -0.89 4.20
CA GLY A 40 12.69 -1.67 4.46
C GLY A 40 11.37 -0.92 4.25
N ARG A 41 11.39 0.30 3.70
CA ARG A 41 10.20 1.08 3.36
C ARG A 41 10.11 1.27 1.85
N LYS A 42 8.98 0.85 1.26
CA LYS A 42 8.66 1.07 -0.15
C LYS A 42 7.28 1.74 -0.26
N VAL A 43 7.03 2.47 -1.33
CA VAL A 43 5.71 3.05 -1.63
C VAL A 43 5.17 2.38 -2.87
N LEU A 44 3.95 1.87 -2.78
CA LEU A 44 3.18 1.48 -3.94
C LEU A 44 2.47 2.72 -4.49
N ILE A 45 2.88 3.10 -5.69
CA ILE A 45 2.39 4.26 -6.43
C ILE A 45 1.51 3.78 -7.56
N CYS A 46 0.37 4.45 -7.70
CA CYS A 46 -0.53 4.43 -8.84
C CYS A 46 0.01 5.36 -9.92
N ILE A 47 0.02 4.92 -11.17
CA ILE A 47 0.14 5.83 -12.32
C ILE A 47 -1.28 6.15 -12.81
N THR A 48 -1.62 7.43 -12.89
CA THR A 48 -2.94 7.93 -13.28
C THR A 48 -2.91 8.55 -14.67
N ARG A 49 -4.03 8.50 -15.40
CA ARG A 49 -4.16 9.16 -16.72
C ARG A 49 -4.06 10.68 -16.61
N LYS A 50 -4.79 11.23 -15.65
CA LYS A 50 -4.87 12.67 -15.38
C LYS A 50 -3.77 13.09 -14.41
N LYS A 51 -3.28 14.32 -14.58
CA LYS A 51 -2.36 14.98 -13.62
C LYS A 51 -3.11 15.20 -12.30
N GLY A 52 -2.42 14.96 -11.19
CA GLY A 52 -2.92 15.26 -9.86
C GLY A 52 -2.76 16.73 -9.49
N PRO A 53 -3.16 17.12 -8.26
CA PRO A 53 -3.10 18.51 -7.79
C PRO A 53 -1.69 19.12 -7.81
N ARG A 54 -0.66 18.28 -7.71
CA ARG A 54 0.77 18.68 -7.74
C ARG A 54 1.41 18.49 -9.13
N GLY A 55 0.62 18.46 -10.20
CA GLY A 55 1.09 18.31 -11.59
C GLY A 55 1.56 16.91 -11.98
N GLY A 56 1.94 16.05 -11.02
CA GLY A 56 2.41 14.69 -11.30
C GLY A 56 1.29 13.71 -11.69
N ARG A 57 1.63 12.69 -12.50
CA ARG A 57 0.74 11.58 -12.90
C ARG A 57 0.80 10.38 -11.96
N THR A 58 1.23 10.61 -10.72
CA THR A 58 1.48 9.54 -9.75
C THR A 58 0.72 9.80 -8.45
N LYS A 59 0.11 8.76 -7.89
CA LYS A 59 -0.62 8.82 -6.63
C LYS A 59 -0.17 7.71 -5.68
N ALA A 60 0.27 8.07 -4.49
CA ALA A 60 0.63 7.09 -3.47
C ALA A 60 -0.63 6.34 -2.99
N ILE A 61 -0.63 5.00 -3.09
CA ILE A 61 -1.78 4.19 -2.67
C ILE A 61 -1.52 3.54 -1.33
N SER A 62 -0.28 3.10 -1.11
CA SER A 62 0.06 2.43 0.13
C SER A 62 1.53 2.41 0.40
N LEU A 63 1.84 2.45 1.69
CA LEU A 63 3.17 2.27 2.20
C LEU A 63 3.42 0.80 2.50
N LEU A 64 4.50 0.25 1.98
CA LEU A 64 4.96 -1.10 2.24
C LEU A 64 6.06 -1.04 3.31
N ARG A 65 5.84 -1.77 4.41
CA ARG A 65 6.82 -1.91 5.50
C ARG A 65 7.33 -3.33 5.54
N SER A 66 8.65 -3.49 5.54
CA SER A 66 9.29 -4.80 5.60
C SER A 66 9.07 -5.45 6.95
N LEU A 67 8.74 -6.74 6.95
CA LEU A 67 8.65 -7.56 8.17
C LEU A 67 10.01 -7.76 8.85
N LYS A 68 11.12 -7.44 8.18
CA LYS A 68 12.45 -7.44 8.82
C LYS A 68 12.61 -6.33 9.86
N THR A 69 11.82 -5.25 9.76
CA THR A 69 11.90 -4.11 10.68
C THR A 69 10.96 -4.28 11.88
N ALA A 70 11.34 -3.77 13.06
CA ALA A 70 10.51 -3.81 14.28
C ALA A 70 9.10 -3.23 14.04
N LYS A 71 9.03 -2.09 13.33
CA LYS A 71 7.76 -1.45 12.95
C LYS A 71 6.93 -2.34 12.02
N GLY A 72 7.54 -3.00 11.04
CA GLY A 72 6.84 -3.94 10.16
C GLY A 72 6.27 -5.15 10.90
N LYS A 73 7.05 -5.75 11.82
CA LYS A 73 6.59 -6.85 12.69
C LYS A 73 5.37 -6.44 13.53
N ARG A 74 5.44 -5.27 14.18
CA ARG A 74 4.33 -4.73 15.00
C ARG A 74 3.06 -4.52 14.17
N LEU A 75 3.21 -3.96 12.97
CA LEU A 75 2.07 -3.73 12.06
C LEU A 75 1.51 -5.04 11.51
N ALA A 76 2.32 -6.08 11.33
CA ALA A 76 1.87 -7.40 10.87
C ALA A 76 0.92 -8.09 11.85
N LYS A 77 1.16 -7.93 13.16
CA LYS A 77 0.25 -8.44 14.20
C LYS A 77 -1.15 -7.81 14.11
N ARG A 78 -1.22 -6.55 13.66
CA ARG A 78 -2.49 -5.80 13.47
C ARG A 78 -3.04 -5.90 12.05
N ALA A 79 -2.30 -6.52 11.13
CA ALA A 79 -2.65 -6.53 9.73
C ALA A 79 -3.83 -7.49 9.50
N LYS A 80 -4.91 -6.98 8.93
CA LYS A 80 -6.00 -7.84 8.48
C LYS A 80 -5.48 -8.73 7.34
N ILE A 81 -5.68 -10.03 7.48
CA ILE A 81 -5.52 -10.93 6.34
C ILE A 81 -6.67 -10.59 5.40
N LYS A 82 -6.34 -10.25 4.16
CA LYS A 82 -7.35 -10.09 3.12
C LYS A 82 -7.83 -11.49 2.75
N THR A 83 -8.71 -12.07 3.57
CA THR A 83 -9.44 -13.27 3.19
C THR A 83 -10.29 -12.88 1.99
N VAL A 84 -9.90 -13.34 0.81
CA VAL A 84 -10.77 -13.32 -0.35
C VAL A 84 -11.92 -14.23 0.06
N LYS A 85 -13.04 -13.66 0.53
CA LYS A 85 -14.28 -14.43 0.68
C LYS A 85 -14.55 -14.98 -0.72
N ARG A 86 -14.25 -16.26 -0.96
CA ARG A 86 -14.78 -16.99 -2.11
C ARG A 86 -16.29 -16.77 -2.00
N LYS A 87 -16.90 -16.08 -2.95
CA LYS A 87 -18.35 -16.20 -3.16
C LYS A 87 -18.56 -17.70 -3.37
N ARG A 88 -19.14 -18.39 -2.39
CA ARG A 88 -19.77 -19.68 -2.67
C ARG A 88 -20.85 -19.33 -3.70
N ARG A 89 -20.69 -19.93 -4.88
CA ARG A 89 -21.67 -19.84 -5.96
C ARG A 89 -22.95 -20.50 -5.50
#